data_AF-A0A353GH71-F1
#
_entry.id   AF-A0A353GH71-F1
#
_cell.length_a   1.000
_cell.length_b   1.000
_cell.length_c   1.000
_cell.angle_alpha   90.00
_cell.angle_beta   90.00
_cell.angle_gamma   90.00
#
_symmetry.space_group_name_H-M   'P 1'
#
loop_
_entity.id
_entity.type
_entity.pdbx_description
1 polymer ?
#
loop_
_entity_poly.entity_id
_entity_poly.type
_entity_poly.pdbx_seq_one_letter_code
_entity_poly.pdbx_strand_id
1 'polypeptide(L)'
;DFEIPNKLYLRVAEALAAKDKYENIGLVVGATQAELIRTVRETAPNLPFLLPGVGSQGGSAEAAVQGAAAKRPGSVLVNVSRGVLFASSGKDFAEAARTAANDFRKTLEKAKRLCV
;
A
#
# COMPACT_ATOMS: atom_id res chain seq x y z
N ASP A 1 -20.15 12.72 14.65
CA ASP A 1 -19.62 12.17 13.39
C ASP A 1 -18.75 13.21 12.70
N PHE A 2 -17.47 12.90 12.47
CA PHE A 2 -16.55 13.78 11.74
C PHE A 2 -16.85 13.66 10.24
N GLU A 3 -17.79 14.45 9.73
CA GLU A 3 -17.96 14.63 8.30
C GLU A 3 -16.87 15.59 7.81
N ILE A 4 -15.88 15.07 7.08
CA ILE A 4 -14.88 15.89 6.41
C ILE A 4 -15.57 16.56 5.22
N PRO A 5 -15.80 17.88 5.23
CA PRO A 5 -16.46 18.56 4.13
C PRO A 5 -15.65 18.33 2.85
N ASN A 6 -16.29 17.90 1.77
CA ASN A 6 -15.69 17.75 0.44
C ASN A 6 -14.43 16.86 0.39
N LYS A 7 -14.50 15.61 0.89
CA LYS A 7 -13.48 14.55 0.71
C LYS A 7 -12.05 15.10 0.58
N LEU A 8 -11.58 15.86 1.57
CA LEU A 8 -10.35 16.68 1.52
C LEU A 8 -9.13 15.92 0.98
N TYR A 9 -9.00 14.65 1.33
CA TYR A 9 -7.94 13.77 0.86
C TYR A 9 -7.87 13.66 -0.68
N LEU A 10 -9.00 13.73 -1.39
CA LEU A 10 -9.02 13.74 -2.86
C LEU A 10 -8.49 15.06 -3.42
N ARG A 11 -8.83 16.20 -2.80
CA ARG A 11 -8.28 17.49 -3.21
C ARG A 11 -6.77 17.56 -3.01
N VAL A 12 -6.28 16.94 -1.93
CA VAL A 12 -4.84 16.79 -1.68
C VAL A 12 -4.22 15.92 -2.78
N ALA A 13 -4.81 14.77 -3.11
CA ALA A 13 -4.32 13.88 -4.15
C ALA A 13 -4.27 14.58 -5.53
N GLU A 14 -5.33 15.30 -5.91
CA GLU A 14 -5.43 16.07 -7.14
C GLU A 14 -4.36 17.17 -7.21
N ALA A 15 -4.23 17.96 -6.14
CA ALA A 15 -3.26 19.05 -6.08
C ALA A 15 -1.81 18.54 -6.16
N LEU A 16 -1.52 17.39 -5.56
CA LEU A 16 -0.20 16.76 -5.61
C LEU A 16 0.08 16.18 -7.00
N ALA A 17 -0.90 15.52 -7.63
CA ALA A 17 -0.77 14.99 -8.98
C ALA A 17 -0.50 16.10 -10.01
N ALA A 18 -1.14 17.26 -9.85
CA ALA A 18 -0.92 18.42 -10.71
C ALA A 18 0.45 19.11 -10.51
N LYS A 19 1.10 18.91 -9.36
CA LYS A 19 2.35 19.60 -8.96
C LYS A 19 3.59 18.74 -9.00
N ASP A 20 3.48 17.45 -9.33
CA ASP A 20 4.59 16.49 -9.35
C ASP A 20 5.54 16.68 -10.55
N LYS A 21 6.15 17.87 -10.64
CA LYS A 21 7.07 18.25 -11.71
C LYS A 21 8.39 17.47 -11.67
N TYR A 22 8.81 17.04 -10.48
CA TYR A 22 10.11 16.42 -10.24
C TYR A 22 10.02 14.90 -9.99
N GLU A 23 8.84 14.30 -10.15
CA GLU A 23 8.58 12.88 -9.88
C GLU A 23 9.06 12.42 -8.49
N ASN A 24 8.85 13.27 -7.48
CA ASN A 24 9.32 13.06 -6.12
C ASN A 24 8.19 13.14 -5.07
N ILE A 25 6.94 13.19 -5.52
CA ILE A 25 5.77 13.20 -4.66
C ILE A 25 5.15 11.80 -4.63
N GLY A 26 4.78 11.33 -3.43
CA GLY A 26 4.01 10.11 -3.25
C GLY A 26 2.87 10.32 -2.25
N LEU A 27 1.95 9.35 -2.20
CA LEU A 27 0.81 9.38 -1.27
C LEU A 27 0.91 8.24 -0.26
N VAL A 28 0.62 8.54 1.00
CA VAL A 28 0.42 7.51 2.02
C VAL A 28 -1.07 7.21 2.10
N VAL A 29 -1.46 5.97 1.78
CA VAL A 29 -2.86 5.55 1.75
C VAL A 29 -3.03 4.31 2.63
N GLY A 30 -3.87 4.40 3.66
CA GLY A 30 -4.09 3.29 4.58
C GLY A 30 -4.64 2.05 3.87
N ALA A 31 -4.07 0.88 4.16
CA ALA A 31 -4.38 -0.38 3.45
C ALA A 31 -5.72 -1.05 3.85
N THR A 32 -6.57 -0.38 4.62
CA THR A 32 -7.78 -0.99 5.21
C THR A 32 -9.06 -0.75 4.40
N GLN A 33 -9.06 0.19 3.46
CA GLN A 33 -10.26 0.55 2.69
C GLN A 33 -9.97 0.53 1.18
N ALA A 34 -10.14 -0.64 0.56
CA ALA A 34 -9.81 -0.88 -0.85
C ALA A 34 -10.53 0.10 -1.81
N GLU A 35 -11.80 0.43 -1.54
CA GLU A 35 -12.56 1.38 -2.37
C GLU A 35 -11.97 2.79 -2.33
N LEU A 36 -11.54 3.27 -1.16
CA LEU A 36 -10.88 4.57 -1.04
C LEU A 36 -9.54 4.59 -1.80
N ILE A 37 -8.78 3.49 -1.74
CA ILE A 37 -7.51 3.36 -2.46
C ILE A 37 -7.75 3.49 -3.96
N ARG A 38 -8.78 2.83 -4.51
CA ARG A 38 -9.17 2.93 -5.92
C ARG A 38 -9.51 4.37 -6.31
N THR A 39 -10.34 5.05 -5.53
CA THR A 39 -10.69 6.46 -5.82
C THR A 39 -9.46 7.38 -5.80
N VAL A 40 -8.53 7.16 -4.86
CA VAL A 40 -7.28 7.94 -4.81
C VAL A 40 -6.37 7.60 -6.00
N ARG A 41 -6.30 6.32 -6.41
CA ARG A 41 -5.57 5.89 -7.61
C ARG A 41 -6.12 6.54 -8.87
N GLU A 42 -7.44 6.60 -9.04
CA GLU A 42 -8.07 7.29 -10.17
C GLU A 42 -7.75 8.79 -10.18
N THR A 43 -7.72 9.42 -9.00
CA THR A 43 -7.43 10.86 -8.85
C THR A 43 -5.95 11.17 -9.10
N ALA A 44 -5.04 10.29 -8.68
CA ALA A 44 -3.60 10.45 -8.81
C ALA A 44 -2.96 9.23 -9.52
N PRO A 45 -3.18 9.06 -10.83
CA PRO A 45 -2.86 7.83 -11.55
C PRO A 45 -1.37 7.49 -11.60
N ASN A 46 -0.50 8.50 -11.53
CA ASN A 46 0.94 8.33 -11.71
C ASN A 46 1.74 8.37 -10.40
N LEU A 47 1.14 8.83 -9.30
CA LEU A 47 1.87 8.98 -8.04
C LEU A 47 2.13 7.60 -7.38
N PRO A 48 3.34 7.34 -6.87
CA PRO A 48 3.62 6.16 -6.07
C PRO A 48 2.88 6.20 -4.74
N PHE A 49 2.32 5.05 -4.33
CA PHE A 49 1.60 4.92 -3.06
C PHE A 49 2.42 4.13 -2.04
N LEU A 50 2.49 4.63 -0.81
CA LEU A 50 2.90 3.87 0.37
C LEU A 50 1.65 3.36 1.09
N LEU A 51 1.55 2.04 1.25
CA LEU A 51 0.47 1.37 1.96
C LEU A 51 0.99 0.88 3.33
N PRO A 52 0.85 1.67 4.41
CA PRO A 52 1.19 1.22 5.75
C PRO A 52 0.10 0.32 6.32
N GLY A 53 0.51 -0.52 7.29
CA GLY A 53 -0.42 -1.24 8.14
C GLY A 53 -1.03 -2.48 7.50
N VAL A 54 -0.40 -3.04 6.45
CA VAL A 54 -0.74 -4.37 5.97
C VAL A 54 -0.33 -5.40 7.03
N GLY A 55 -1.32 -5.92 7.76
CA GLY A 55 -1.14 -6.89 8.85
C GLY A 55 -1.28 -8.34 8.40
N SER A 56 -1.29 -9.27 9.36
CA SER A 56 -1.46 -10.72 9.18
C SER A 56 -2.81 -11.14 8.55
N GLN A 57 -3.74 -10.21 8.36
CA GLN A 57 -5.00 -10.45 7.67
C GLN A 57 -4.79 -10.29 6.16
N GLY A 58 -4.27 -11.34 5.51
CA GLY A 58 -3.87 -11.33 4.11
C GLY A 58 -4.93 -10.88 3.10
N GLY A 59 -6.23 -10.98 3.45
CA GLY A 59 -7.32 -10.55 2.56
C GLY A 59 -7.39 -9.03 2.33
N SER A 60 -7.01 -8.19 3.31
CA SER A 60 -7.01 -6.74 3.11
C SER A 60 -5.80 -6.28 2.28
N ALA A 61 -4.70 -7.01 2.36
CA ALA A 61 -3.45 -6.71 1.66
C ALA A 61 -3.61 -6.82 0.14
N GLU A 62 -4.21 -7.92 -0.31
CA GLU A 62 -4.41 -8.22 -1.73
C GLU A 62 -5.33 -7.16 -2.36
N ALA A 63 -6.49 -6.90 -1.75
CA ALA A 63 -7.43 -5.88 -2.22
C ALA A 63 -6.82 -4.47 -2.23
N ALA A 64 -6.02 -4.12 -1.23
CA ALA A 64 -5.34 -2.83 -1.16
C ALA A 64 -4.29 -2.67 -2.28
N VAL A 65 -3.47 -3.68 -2.53
CA VAL A 65 -2.50 -3.67 -3.65
C VAL A 65 -3.23 -3.58 -4.98
N GLN A 66 -4.30 -4.36 -5.16
CA GLN A 66 -5.09 -4.34 -6.40
C GLN A 66 -5.71 -2.98 -6.65
N GLY A 67 -6.27 -2.34 -5.62
CA GLY A 67 -6.81 -0.98 -5.74
C GLY A 67 -5.74 0.09 -5.98
N ALA A 68 -4.51 -0.12 -5.49
CA ALA A 68 -3.41 0.83 -5.62
C ALA A 68 -2.58 0.66 -6.89
N ALA A 69 -2.69 -0.47 -7.58
CA ALA A 69 -1.82 -0.85 -8.69
C ALA A 69 -1.89 0.17 -9.83
N ALA A 70 -0.72 0.48 -10.41
CA ALA A 70 -0.60 1.23 -11.65
C ALA A 70 0.38 0.52 -12.58
N LYS A 71 0.31 0.83 -13.89
CA LYS A 71 1.18 0.23 -14.91
C LYS A 71 2.68 0.51 -14.67
N ARG A 72 3.01 1.59 -13.95
CA ARG A 72 4.39 1.97 -13.63
C ARG A 72 4.99 1.01 -12.58
N PRO A 73 6.19 0.42 -12.84
CA PRO A 73 6.93 -0.31 -11.83
C PRO A 73 7.22 0.56 -10.61
N GLY A 74 7.11 -0.01 -9.41
CA GLY A 74 7.33 0.73 -8.16
C GLY A 74 6.20 1.72 -7.80
N SER A 75 5.04 1.64 -8.45
CA SER A 75 3.86 2.47 -8.13
C SER A 75 3.24 2.20 -6.76
N VAL A 76 3.57 1.07 -6.12
CA VAL A 76 3.04 0.68 -4.82
C VAL A 76 4.17 0.12 -3.96
N LEU A 77 4.33 0.68 -2.76
CA LEU A 77 5.20 0.20 -1.70
C LEU A 77 4.34 -0.23 -0.52
N VAL A 78 4.45 -1.49 -0.10
CA VAL A 78 3.73 -2.01 1.05
C VAL A 78 4.67 -2.08 2.24
N ASN A 79 4.32 -1.41 3.34
CA ASN A 79 5.09 -1.46 4.57
C ASN A 79 4.56 -2.55 5.51
N VAL A 80 5.45 -3.49 5.86
CA VAL A 80 5.21 -4.55 6.84
C VAL A 80 6.33 -4.54 7.88
N SER A 81 6.10 -3.87 9.02
CA SER A 81 7.11 -3.78 10.09
C SER A 81 6.91 -4.86 11.15
N ARG A 82 5.84 -4.78 11.97
CA ARG A 82 5.62 -5.69 13.10
C ARG A 82 5.47 -7.16 12.70
N GLY A 83 4.87 -7.42 11.53
CA GLY A 83 4.71 -8.78 11.01
C GLY A 83 6.03 -9.48 10.67
N VAL A 84 7.10 -8.72 10.45
CA VAL A 84 8.45 -9.25 10.19
C VAL A 84 9.31 -9.17 11.45
N LEU A 85 9.33 -8.01 12.12
CA LEU A 85 10.16 -7.77 13.30
C LEU A 85 9.79 -8.63 14.51
N PHE A 86 8.54 -9.07 14.62
CA PHE A 86 8.07 -9.89 15.74
C PHE A 86 7.63 -11.28 15.31
N ALA A 87 8.19 -11.79 14.20
CA ALA A 87 7.93 -13.15 13.73
C ALA A 87 8.43 -14.23 14.72
N SER A 88 9.46 -13.91 15.52
CA SER A 88 9.87 -14.71 16.67
C SER A 88 10.51 -13.80 17.73
N SER A 89 10.41 -14.19 18.99
CA SER A 89 11.16 -13.61 20.12
C SER A 89 12.33 -14.50 20.57
N GLY A 90 12.62 -15.57 19.82
CA GLY A 90 13.62 -16.58 20.12
C GLY A 90 14.94 -16.40 19.36
N LYS A 91 15.84 -17.36 19.51
CA LYS A 91 17.14 -17.40 18.81
C LYS A 91 17.02 -17.60 17.29
N ASP A 92 15.86 -18.08 16.83
CA ASP A 92 15.48 -18.30 15.44
C ASP A 92 14.89 -17.04 14.76
N PHE A 93 15.00 -15.87 15.40
CA PHE A 93 14.48 -14.60 14.87
C PHE A 93 14.88 -14.34 13.41
N ALA A 94 16.13 -14.59 13.05
CA ALA A 94 16.61 -14.33 11.69
C ALA A 94 15.91 -15.22 10.65
N GLU A 95 15.75 -16.52 10.92
CA GLU A 95 15.00 -17.44 10.07
C GLU A 95 13.50 -17.10 10.03
N ALA A 96 12.91 -16.79 11.19
CA ALA A 96 11.49 -16.44 11.31
C ALA A 96 11.16 -15.15 10.55
N ALA A 97 11.95 -14.09 10.72
CA ALA A 97 11.78 -12.83 10.01
C ALA A 97 11.94 -13.00 8.49
N ARG A 98 12.92 -13.81 8.05
CA ARG A 98 13.11 -14.14 6.63
C ARG A 98 11.89 -14.86 6.06
N THR A 99 11.37 -15.84 6.81
CA THR A 99 10.18 -16.60 6.41
C THR A 99 8.97 -15.68 6.29
N ALA A 100 8.70 -14.87 7.31
CA ALA A 100 7.62 -13.88 7.29
C ALA A 100 7.72 -12.91 6.11
N ALA A 101 8.91 -12.33 5.87
CA ALA A 101 9.12 -11.42 4.74
C ALA A 101 8.88 -12.08 3.38
N ASN A 102 9.32 -13.33 3.22
CA ASN A 102 9.10 -14.10 2.00
C ASN A 102 7.62 -14.44 1.79
N ASP A 103 6.89 -14.74 2.86
CA ASP A 103 5.46 -15.06 2.76
C ASP A 103 4.64 -13.82 2.41
N PHE A 104 4.92 -12.66 3.02
CA PHE A 104 4.34 -11.39 2.58
C PHE A 104 4.65 -11.12 1.11
N ARG A 105 5.91 -11.29 0.67
CA ARG A 105 6.28 -11.11 -0.74
C ARG A 105 5.45 -12.01 -1.67
N LYS A 106 5.28 -13.29 -1.35
CA LYS A 106 4.47 -14.22 -2.15
C LYS A 106 3.01 -13.77 -2.26
N THR A 107 2.41 -13.34 -1.15
CA THR A 107 1.04 -12.81 -1.14
C THR A 107 0.90 -11.58 -2.03
N LEU A 108 1.84 -10.64 -1.95
CA LEU A 108 1.81 -9.42 -2.77
C LEU A 108 2.06 -9.71 -4.26
N GLU A 109 2.95 -10.65 -4.59
CA GLU A 109 3.17 -11.10 -5.98
C GLU A 109 1.92 -11.77 -6.57
N LYS A 110 1.18 -12.54 -5.77
CA LYS A 110 -0.10 -13.11 -6.19
C LYS A 110 -1.12 -12.00 -6.47
N ALA A 111 -1.22 -11.00 -5.60
CA ALA A 111 -2.11 -9.86 -5.80
C ALA A 111 -1.78 -9.10 -7.10
N LYS A 112 -0.49 -8.89 -7.38
CA LYS A 112 0.00 -8.23 -8.60
C LYS A 112 -0.41 -8.98 -9.87
N ARG A 113 -0.28 -10.31 -9.90
CA ARG A 113 -0.62 -11.14 -11.08
C ARG A 113 -2.10 -11.08 -11.47
N LEU A 114 -2.98 -10.69 -10.54
CA LEU A 114 -4.42 -10.54 -10.79
C LEU A 114 -4.79 -9.17 -11.38
N CYS A 115 -3.83 -8.25 -11.51
CA CYS A 115 -4.04 -6.89 -12.02
C CYS A 115 -3.47 -6.63 -13.42
N VAL A 116 -2.79 -7.62 -14.03
CA VAL A 116 -2.12 -7.49 -15.34
C VAL A 116 -2.92 -8.21 -16.41
#